data_AF-A0A1B1AYF3-F1
#
_entry.id   AF-A0A1B1AYF3-F1
#
_cell.length_a   1.000
_cell.length_b   1.000
_cell.length_c   1.000
_cell.angle_alpha   90.00
_cell.angle_beta   90.00
_cell.angle_gamma   90.00
#
_symmetry.space_group_name_H-M   'P 1'
#
loop_
_entity.id
_entity.type
_entity.pdbx_description
1 polymer ?
#
loop_
_entity_poly.entity_id
_entity_poly.type
_entity_poly.pdbx_seq_one_letter_code
_entity_poly.pdbx_strand_id
1 'polypeptide(L)'
;MGKTSRAGHPLPYDTYRQAIERETLRFAEAVSGADPAAAVPCCPDWTLADLTRHVGALQRWFSVLLTQLVQEPPRSRDVELGLPETAREYADWVAAGVPQVAAVLRATDPQAAMWAWGEDQHARFWARRMLFETLVHRVDAERAVGREPDIDAELAADGVDEFLVNLRHAGLFAPAVTKLNGAGETIAFRCAASDGASGEEWRVRLDADGFRLLPPAGGDDVESERPTTAVRGQAADLLLLLYGRRTYQDPAFEVSGEATVLDRWFTHTAF
;
A
#
# COMPACT_ATOMS: atom_id res chain seq x y z
N MET A 1 -20.01 -25.01 -11.33
CA MET A 1 -20.37 -24.04 -10.27
C MET A 1 -19.76 -24.56 -8.98
N GLY A 2 -18.53 -24.16 -8.70
CA GLY A 2 -17.69 -24.75 -7.65
C GLY A 2 -16.70 -23.71 -7.13
N LYS A 3 -17.03 -23.18 -5.95
CA LYS A 3 -16.20 -22.49 -4.94
C LYS A 3 -14.86 -21.92 -5.44
N THR A 4 -14.86 -20.65 -5.84
CA THR A 4 -13.65 -19.84 -5.87
C THR A 4 -13.29 -19.42 -4.45
N SER A 5 -12.54 -20.25 -3.74
CA SER A 5 -11.58 -19.71 -2.78
C SER A 5 -10.37 -19.27 -3.62
N ARG A 6 -10.32 -17.99 -3.99
CA ARG A 6 -9.09 -17.37 -4.50
C ARG A 6 -8.63 -16.41 -3.40
N ALA A 7 -8.06 -16.98 -2.34
CA ALA A 7 -7.03 -16.27 -1.59
C ALA A 7 -5.71 -16.54 -2.34
N GLY A 8 -4.99 -15.49 -2.72
CA GLY A 8 -3.79 -15.65 -3.56
C GLY A 8 -3.02 -14.36 -3.73
N HIS A 9 -2.10 -14.09 -2.80
CA HIS A 9 -1.04 -13.11 -3.02
C HIS A 9 0.19 -13.80 -3.60
N PRO A 10 0.86 -13.22 -4.61
CA PRO A 10 0.53 -11.99 -5.35
C PRO A 10 -0.50 -12.17 -6.51
N LEU A 11 -1.19 -11.09 -6.90
CA LEU A 11 -2.10 -11.05 -8.07
C LEU A 11 -1.33 -11.09 -9.41
N PRO A 12 -2.00 -11.44 -10.54
CA PRO A 12 -1.39 -11.38 -11.87
C PRO A 12 -0.89 -9.98 -12.23
N TYR A 13 0.27 -9.90 -12.89
CA TYR A 13 0.91 -8.62 -13.25
C TYR A 13 0.00 -7.68 -14.08
N ASP A 14 -0.81 -8.23 -14.97
CA ASP A 14 -1.77 -7.44 -15.75
C ASP A 14 -2.86 -6.79 -14.88
N THR A 15 -3.22 -7.39 -13.74
CA THR A 15 -4.13 -6.77 -12.77
C THR A 15 -3.53 -5.48 -12.22
N TYR A 16 -2.24 -5.49 -11.84
CA TYR A 16 -1.54 -4.29 -11.36
C TYR A 16 -1.47 -3.21 -12.43
N ARG A 17 -1.15 -3.59 -13.67
CA ARG A 17 -1.07 -2.66 -14.80
C ARG A 17 -2.38 -1.91 -15.03
N GLN A 18 -3.49 -2.65 -15.09
CA GLN A 18 -4.81 -2.06 -15.29
C GLN A 18 -5.27 -1.26 -14.07
N ALA A 19 -4.95 -1.73 -12.86
CA ALA A 19 -5.31 -1.04 -11.63
C ALA A 19 -4.59 0.30 -11.50
N ILE A 20 -3.28 0.40 -11.79
CA ILE A 20 -2.55 1.68 -11.77
C ILE A 20 -3.23 2.70 -12.70
N GLU A 21 -3.58 2.30 -13.92
CA GLU A 21 -4.27 3.18 -14.87
C GLU A 21 -5.61 3.68 -14.31
N ARG A 22 -6.46 2.77 -13.82
CA ARG A 22 -7.77 3.14 -13.25
C ARG A 22 -7.63 4.04 -12.02
N GLU A 23 -6.78 3.67 -11.07
CA GLU A 23 -6.62 4.41 -9.81
C GLU A 23 -5.98 5.79 -10.05
N THR A 24 -5.10 5.92 -11.04
CA THR A 24 -4.54 7.22 -11.45
C THR A 24 -5.61 8.14 -12.04
N LEU A 25 -6.48 7.62 -12.90
CA LEU A 25 -7.56 8.42 -13.51
C LEU A 25 -8.59 8.83 -12.45
N ARG A 26 -8.95 7.94 -11.52
CA ARG A 26 -9.82 8.28 -10.37
C ARG A 26 -9.18 9.32 -9.46
N PHE A 27 -7.88 9.23 -9.21
CA PHE A 27 -7.13 10.25 -8.48
C PHE A 27 -7.23 11.61 -9.18
N ALA A 28 -6.93 11.67 -10.49
CA ALA A 28 -7.00 12.89 -11.27
C ALA A 28 -8.42 13.50 -11.29
N GLU A 29 -9.45 12.66 -11.40
CA GLU A 29 -10.85 13.07 -11.33
C GLU A 29 -11.22 13.62 -9.94
N ALA A 30 -10.69 13.05 -8.85
CA ALA A 30 -10.95 13.52 -7.49
C ALA A 30 -10.40 14.94 -7.27
N VAL A 31 -9.23 15.25 -7.82
CA VAL A 31 -8.57 16.55 -7.65
C VAL A 31 -8.94 17.57 -8.73
N SER A 32 -9.56 17.15 -9.84
CA SER A 32 -9.95 18.04 -10.93
C SER A 32 -11.00 19.06 -10.47
N GLY A 33 -10.70 20.35 -10.68
CA GLY A 33 -11.56 21.47 -10.26
C GLY A 33 -11.57 21.76 -8.75
N ALA A 34 -10.88 20.97 -7.94
CA ALA A 34 -10.72 21.24 -6.50
C ALA A 34 -9.80 22.45 -6.25
N ASP A 35 -9.86 23.02 -5.04
CA ASP A 35 -8.92 24.06 -4.62
C ASP A 35 -7.53 23.42 -4.38
N PRO A 36 -6.48 23.79 -5.15
CA PRO A 36 -5.16 23.21 -4.97
C PRO A 36 -4.56 23.49 -3.58
N ALA A 37 -5.04 24.51 -2.88
CA ALA A 37 -4.59 24.85 -1.53
C ALA A 37 -5.34 24.10 -0.41
N ALA A 38 -6.35 23.28 -0.74
CA ALA A 38 -7.08 22.50 0.25
C ALA A 38 -6.13 21.53 0.98
N ALA A 39 -6.26 21.46 2.29
CA ALA A 39 -5.45 20.57 3.13
C ALA A 39 -5.83 19.10 2.90
N VAL A 40 -4.84 18.21 3.03
CA VAL A 40 -5.04 16.76 2.96
C VAL A 40 -4.98 16.18 4.38
N PRO A 41 -6.11 15.81 5.02
CA PRO A 41 -6.11 15.44 6.44
C PRO A 41 -5.20 14.25 6.80
N CYS A 42 -5.05 13.30 5.88
CA CYS A 42 -4.23 12.11 6.06
C CYS A 42 -2.75 12.30 5.68
N CYS A 43 -2.37 13.48 5.18
CA CYS A 43 -1.00 13.87 4.89
C CYS A 43 -0.76 15.26 5.50
N PRO A 44 -0.44 15.33 6.81
CA PRO A 44 -0.23 16.60 7.49
C PRO A 44 0.75 17.50 6.72
N ASP A 45 0.47 18.80 6.72
CA ASP A 45 1.22 19.85 6.01
C ASP A 45 1.13 19.81 4.47
N TRP A 46 0.44 18.84 3.88
CA TRP A 46 0.29 18.78 2.42
C TRP A 46 -1.00 19.47 1.97
N THR A 47 -0.88 20.19 0.87
CA THR A 47 -2.01 20.66 0.08
C THR A 47 -2.37 19.64 -1.02
N LEU A 48 -3.55 19.77 -1.62
CA LEU A 48 -3.91 18.98 -2.81
C LEU A 48 -2.91 19.16 -3.95
N ALA A 49 -2.32 20.35 -4.11
CA ALA A 49 -1.25 20.59 -5.07
C ALA A 49 0.00 19.73 -4.77
N ASP A 50 0.40 19.64 -3.50
CA ASP A 50 1.55 18.82 -3.09
C ASP A 50 1.31 17.34 -3.32
N LEU A 51 0.12 16.85 -2.93
CA LEU A 51 -0.30 15.47 -3.17
C LEU A 51 -0.33 15.12 -4.66
N THR A 52 -0.91 16.00 -5.48
CA THR A 52 -1.00 15.79 -6.94
C THR A 52 0.37 15.81 -7.61
N ARG A 53 1.24 16.74 -7.20
CA ARG A 53 2.64 16.79 -7.64
C ARG A 53 3.38 15.51 -7.25
N HIS A 54 3.20 15.03 -6.02
CA HIS A 54 3.85 13.83 -5.50
C HIS A 54 3.48 12.59 -6.33
N VAL A 55 2.19 12.34 -6.53
CA VAL A 55 1.71 11.18 -7.32
C VAL A 55 2.25 11.22 -8.74
N GLY A 56 2.13 12.37 -9.43
CA GLY A 56 2.66 12.48 -10.79
C GLY A 56 4.19 12.40 -10.88
N ALA A 57 4.92 12.89 -9.88
CA ALA A 57 6.37 12.78 -9.83
C ALA A 57 6.83 11.34 -9.60
N LEU A 58 6.18 10.61 -8.69
CA LEU A 58 6.43 9.19 -8.48
C LEU A 58 6.20 8.39 -9.76
N GLN A 59 5.12 8.68 -10.51
CA GLN A 59 4.83 8.01 -11.77
C GLN A 59 5.95 8.13 -12.80
N ARG A 60 6.50 9.34 -12.93
CA ARG A 60 7.62 9.62 -13.84
C ARG A 60 8.90 8.95 -13.34
N TRP A 61 9.14 9.01 -12.03
CA TRP A 61 10.31 8.41 -11.42
C TRP A 61 10.35 6.88 -11.58
N PHE A 62 9.29 6.17 -11.21
CA PHE A 62 9.29 4.71 -11.34
C PHE A 62 9.28 4.27 -12.82
N SER A 63 8.71 5.07 -13.72
CA SER A 63 8.79 4.81 -15.17
C SER A 63 10.24 4.85 -15.66
N VAL A 64 11.05 5.80 -15.17
CA VAL A 64 12.49 5.84 -15.44
C VAL A 64 13.20 4.62 -14.85
N LEU A 65 12.90 4.26 -13.59
CA LEU A 65 13.49 3.07 -12.96
C LEU A 65 13.25 1.80 -13.78
N LEU A 66 12.00 1.55 -14.18
CA LEU A 66 11.60 0.38 -14.96
C LEU A 66 12.24 0.38 -16.35
N THR A 67 12.25 1.53 -17.04
CA THR A 67 12.85 1.66 -18.37
C THR A 67 14.35 1.36 -18.34
N GLN A 68 15.04 1.75 -17.26
CA GLN A 68 16.47 1.53 -17.09
C GLN A 68 16.81 0.18 -16.45
N LEU A 69 15.81 -0.55 -15.94
CA LEU A 69 15.99 -1.73 -15.09
C LEU A 69 17.10 -1.52 -14.06
N VAL A 70 16.96 -0.47 -13.23
CA VAL A 70 18.02 -0.10 -12.29
C VAL A 70 18.44 -1.27 -11.40
N GLN A 71 19.73 -1.43 -11.16
CA GLN A 71 20.30 -2.56 -10.42
C GLN A 71 20.82 -2.16 -9.03
N GLU A 72 20.84 -0.87 -8.71
CA GLU A 72 21.29 -0.33 -7.43
C GLU A 72 20.33 0.75 -6.94
N PRO A 73 20.31 1.06 -5.63
CA PRO A 73 19.56 2.19 -5.11
C PRO A 73 19.92 3.49 -5.85
N PRO A 74 18.93 4.19 -6.44
CA PRO A 74 19.19 5.41 -7.17
C PRO A 74 19.69 6.51 -6.22
N ARG A 75 20.74 7.21 -6.64
CA ARG A 75 21.37 8.27 -5.83
C ARG A 75 20.56 9.56 -5.75
N SER A 76 19.63 9.77 -6.69
CA SER A 76 18.63 10.83 -6.62
C SER A 76 17.30 10.38 -7.22
N ARG A 77 16.25 11.14 -6.97
CA ARG A 77 14.93 10.97 -7.57
C ARG A 77 14.65 11.99 -8.67
N ASP A 78 15.69 12.67 -9.16
CA ASP A 78 15.54 13.74 -10.13
C ASP A 78 15.16 13.16 -11.48
N VAL A 79 13.95 13.49 -11.91
CA VAL A 79 13.43 13.18 -13.23
C VAL A 79 12.80 14.44 -13.81
N GLU A 80 12.87 14.58 -15.14
CA GLU A 80 12.19 15.67 -15.82
C GLU A 80 10.67 15.49 -15.62
N LEU A 81 10.07 16.40 -14.85
CA LEU A 81 8.67 16.29 -14.48
C LEU A 81 7.73 16.79 -15.59
N GLY A 82 8.17 17.78 -16.38
CA GLY A 82 7.28 18.55 -17.24
C GLY A 82 6.10 19.13 -16.45
N LEU A 83 6.36 19.61 -15.23
CA LEU A 83 5.34 20.10 -14.32
C LEU A 83 4.71 21.38 -14.89
N PRO A 84 3.38 21.53 -14.91
CA PRO A 84 2.72 22.75 -15.36
C PRO A 84 3.10 23.96 -14.51
N GLU A 85 2.93 25.16 -15.08
CA GLU A 85 3.19 26.41 -14.35
C GLU A 85 2.17 26.65 -13.24
N THR A 86 0.93 26.17 -13.42
CA THR A 86 -0.15 26.39 -12.46
C THR A 86 -0.62 25.08 -11.81
N ALA A 87 -0.79 25.09 -10.49
CA ALA A 87 -1.25 23.92 -9.74
C ALA A 87 -2.66 23.44 -10.16
N ARG A 88 -3.45 24.30 -10.80
CA ARG A 88 -4.78 23.94 -11.33
C ARG A 88 -4.70 22.94 -12.49
N GLU A 89 -3.57 22.89 -13.19
CA GLU A 89 -3.33 21.98 -14.32
C GLU A 89 -2.72 20.65 -13.88
N TYR A 90 -2.41 20.47 -12.59
CA TYR A 90 -1.73 19.26 -12.11
C TYR A 90 -2.59 18.00 -12.28
N ALA A 91 -3.91 18.11 -12.17
CA ALA A 91 -4.84 16.99 -12.39
C ALA A 91 -4.70 16.45 -13.83
N ASP A 92 -4.76 17.35 -14.81
CA ASP A 92 -4.61 17.01 -16.23
C ASP A 92 -3.20 16.48 -16.53
N TRP A 93 -2.18 17.03 -15.88
CA TRP A 93 -0.79 16.57 -16.00
C TRP A 93 -0.57 15.15 -15.44
N VAL A 94 -1.25 14.76 -14.36
CA VAL A 94 -1.24 13.38 -13.87
C VAL A 94 -1.96 12.47 -14.86
N ALA A 95 -3.18 12.83 -15.29
CA ALA A 95 -3.95 12.04 -16.24
C ALA A 95 -3.21 11.84 -17.59
N ALA A 96 -2.55 12.88 -18.10
CA ALA A 96 -1.77 12.82 -19.33
C ALA A 96 -0.54 11.89 -19.25
N GLY A 97 -0.06 11.57 -18.04
CA GLY A 97 1.04 10.63 -17.82
C GLY A 97 0.66 9.15 -17.96
N VAL A 98 -0.63 8.83 -17.84
CA VAL A 98 -1.16 7.44 -17.83
C VAL A 98 -0.71 6.62 -19.05
N PRO A 99 -0.80 7.11 -20.31
CA PRO A 99 -0.37 6.33 -21.46
C PRO A 99 1.11 5.93 -21.44
N GLN A 100 1.98 6.82 -20.92
CA GLN A 100 3.41 6.54 -20.79
C GLN A 100 3.68 5.47 -19.73
N VAL A 101 3.08 5.61 -18.56
CA VAL A 101 3.16 4.60 -17.48
C VAL A 101 2.69 3.23 -17.97
N ALA A 102 1.53 3.19 -18.63
CA ALA A 102 0.97 1.96 -19.17
C ALA A 102 1.87 1.31 -20.24
N ALA A 103 2.56 2.13 -21.05
CA ALA A 103 3.51 1.66 -22.06
C ALA A 103 4.78 1.07 -21.42
N VAL A 104 5.37 1.75 -20.42
CA VAL A 104 6.55 1.25 -19.69
C VAL A 104 6.24 -0.08 -19.00
N LEU A 105 5.12 -0.15 -18.28
CA LEU A 105 4.68 -1.39 -17.65
C LEU A 105 4.33 -2.49 -18.66
N ARG A 106 4.03 -2.17 -19.94
CA ARG A 106 3.77 -3.19 -21.00
C ARG A 106 5.08 -3.76 -21.54
N ALA A 107 6.06 -2.88 -21.71
CA ALA A 107 7.35 -3.24 -22.28
C ALA A 107 8.27 -3.95 -21.27
N THR A 108 8.01 -3.80 -19.98
CA THR A 108 8.85 -4.39 -18.93
C THR A 108 8.49 -5.86 -18.69
N ASP A 109 9.50 -6.74 -18.73
CA ASP A 109 9.36 -8.12 -18.27
C ASP A 109 9.21 -8.15 -16.74
N PRO A 110 8.08 -8.64 -16.18
CA PRO A 110 7.89 -8.70 -14.73
C PRO A 110 8.86 -9.64 -14.01
N GLN A 111 9.58 -10.51 -14.74
CA GLN A 111 10.61 -11.41 -14.21
C GLN A 111 12.02 -10.86 -14.35
N ALA A 112 12.20 -9.66 -14.92
CA ALA A 112 13.52 -9.04 -15.00
C ALA A 112 14.03 -8.73 -13.59
N ALA A 113 15.26 -9.18 -13.29
CA ALA A 113 15.95 -8.82 -12.05
C ALA A 113 16.16 -7.31 -12.02
N MET A 114 15.81 -6.69 -10.90
CA MET A 114 15.83 -5.24 -10.74
C MET A 114 15.94 -4.90 -9.27
N TRP A 115 16.65 -3.82 -8.97
CA TRP A 115 16.68 -3.28 -7.63
C TRP A 115 15.28 -2.90 -7.15
N ALA A 116 14.95 -3.33 -5.93
CA ALA A 116 13.80 -2.90 -5.17
C ALA A 116 14.23 -2.63 -3.73
N TRP A 117 13.54 -1.73 -3.04
CA TRP A 117 13.76 -1.56 -1.60
C TRP A 117 13.05 -2.64 -0.76
N GLY A 118 12.14 -3.42 -1.34
CA GLY A 118 11.39 -4.47 -0.63
C GLY A 118 11.89 -5.90 -0.87
N GLU A 119 11.05 -6.88 -0.54
CA GLU A 119 11.43 -8.30 -0.54
C GLU A 119 11.70 -8.83 -1.96
N ASP A 120 10.86 -8.45 -2.94
CA ASP A 120 10.95 -8.97 -4.31
C ASP A 120 11.91 -8.15 -5.18
N GLN A 121 13.07 -8.72 -5.52
CA GLN A 121 14.11 -8.07 -6.33
C GLN A 121 13.88 -8.26 -7.86
N HIS A 122 12.64 -8.02 -8.30
CA HIS A 122 12.24 -8.08 -9.71
C HIS A 122 11.35 -6.90 -10.09
N ALA A 123 11.26 -6.59 -11.38
CA ALA A 123 10.50 -5.43 -11.88
C ALA A 123 9.02 -5.41 -11.46
N ARG A 124 8.39 -6.59 -11.27
CA ARG A 124 7.00 -6.69 -10.78
C ARG A 124 6.76 -6.06 -9.41
N PHE A 125 7.78 -5.96 -8.57
CA PHE A 125 7.72 -5.24 -7.29
C PHE A 125 7.21 -3.82 -7.48
N TRP A 126 7.79 -3.09 -8.44
CA TRP A 126 7.46 -1.68 -8.66
C TRP A 126 6.04 -1.48 -9.15
N ALA A 127 5.50 -2.41 -9.95
CA ALA A 127 4.08 -2.33 -10.33
C ALA A 127 3.17 -2.52 -9.12
N ARG A 128 3.42 -3.56 -8.30
CA ARG A 128 2.62 -3.81 -7.09
C ARG A 128 2.73 -2.64 -6.10
N ARG A 129 3.93 -2.13 -5.87
CA ARG A 129 4.16 -1.01 -4.95
C ARG A 129 3.52 0.29 -5.42
N MET A 130 3.68 0.64 -6.71
CA MET A 130 3.14 1.89 -7.25
C MET A 130 1.61 1.87 -7.38
N LEU A 131 1.00 0.69 -7.50
CA LEU A 131 -0.44 0.56 -7.33
C LEU A 131 -0.87 1.05 -5.95
N PHE A 132 -0.27 0.53 -4.87
CA PHE A 132 -0.72 0.86 -3.52
C PHE A 132 -0.35 2.29 -3.09
N GLU A 133 0.76 2.85 -3.55
CA GLU A 133 1.00 4.30 -3.45
C GLU A 133 -0.15 5.11 -4.08
N THR A 134 -0.51 4.78 -5.33
CA THR A 134 -1.54 5.52 -6.08
C THR A 134 -2.92 5.36 -5.46
N LEU A 135 -3.28 4.14 -5.05
CA LEU A 135 -4.58 3.82 -4.46
C LEU A 135 -4.77 4.52 -3.11
N VAL A 136 -3.77 4.49 -2.22
CA VAL A 136 -3.85 5.15 -0.91
C VAL A 136 -3.91 6.67 -1.09
N HIS A 137 -3.11 7.25 -2.00
CA HIS A 137 -3.18 8.69 -2.26
C HIS A 137 -4.45 9.14 -3.00
N ARG A 138 -5.10 8.26 -3.77
CA ARG A 138 -6.47 8.51 -4.26
C ARG A 138 -7.45 8.62 -3.09
N VAL A 139 -7.36 7.74 -2.10
CA VAL A 139 -8.18 7.83 -0.89
C VAL A 139 -7.92 9.16 -0.16
N ASP A 140 -6.66 9.56 -0.02
CA ASP A 140 -6.29 10.84 0.60
C ASP A 140 -6.91 12.03 -0.16
N ALA A 141 -6.85 12.02 -1.50
CA ALA A 141 -7.44 13.05 -2.35
C ALA A 141 -8.97 13.10 -2.26
N GLU A 142 -9.65 11.96 -2.34
CA GLU A 142 -11.11 11.87 -2.24
C GLU A 142 -11.61 12.39 -0.90
N ARG A 143 -10.95 12.01 0.20
CA ARG A 143 -11.29 12.50 1.55
C ARG A 143 -11.09 14.01 1.67
N ALA A 144 -10.01 14.56 1.10
CA ALA A 144 -9.75 16.00 1.11
C ALA A 144 -10.84 16.82 0.40
N VAL A 145 -11.54 16.23 -0.57
CA VAL A 145 -12.68 16.86 -1.27
C VAL A 145 -14.05 16.38 -0.77
N GLY A 146 -14.09 15.67 0.37
CA GLY A 146 -15.33 15.22 1.02
C GLY A 146 -16.05 14.06 0.32
N ARG A 147 -15.34 13.27 -0.49
CA ARG A 147 -15.87 12.04 -1.11
C ARG A 147 -15.56 10.83 -0.23
N GLU A 148 -16.50 9.89 -0.18
CA GLU A 148 -16.27 8.60 0.48
C GLU A 148 -15.52 7.66 -0.47
N PRO A 149 -14.34 7.15 -0.08
CA PRO A 149 -13.56 6.27 -0.93
C PRO A 149 -14.14 4.86 -1.04
N ASP A 150 -14.16 4.33 -2.27
CA ASP A 150 -14.44 2.92 -2.54
C ASP A 150 -13.17 2.20 -3.02
N ILE A 151 -12.88 1.05 -2.40
CA ILE A 151 -11.69 0.22 -2.66
C ILE A 151 -12.15 -1.21 -2.92
N ASP A 152 -11.72 -1.76 -4.06
CA ASP A 152 -11.93 -3.17 -4.39
C ASP A 152 -11.33 -4.10 -3.33
N ALA A 153 -12.11 -5.08 -2.87
CA ALA A 153 -11.71 -5.94 -1.75
C ALA A 153 -10.51 -6.84 -2.06
N GLU A 154 -10.35 -7.31 -3.31
CA GLU A 154 -9.21 -8.14 -3.73
C GLU A 154 -7.93 -7.30 -3.78
N LEU A 155 -8.02 -6.06 -4.31
CA LEU A 155 -6.91 -5.11 -4.24
C LEU A 155 -6.56 -4.75 -2.79
N ALA A 156 -7.56 -4.54 -1.94
CA ALA A 156 -7.33 -4.19 -0.54
C ALA A 156 -6.61 -5.31 0.22
N ALA A 157 -7.03 -6.55 0.04
CA ALA A 157 -6.34 -7.71 0.60
C ALA A 157 -4.89 -7.80 0.09
N ASP A 158 -4.66 -7.59 -1.22
CA ASP A 158 -3.31 -7.59 -1.79
C ASP A 158 -2.44 -6.46 -1.28
N GLY A 159 -3.02 -5.32 -0.92
CA GLY A 159 -2.31 -4.21 -0.31
C GLY A 159 -1.96 -4.46 1.16
N VAL A 160 -2.80 -5.19 1.90
CA VAL A 160 -2.47 -5.66 3.26
C VAL A 160 -1.26 -6.58 3.20
N ASP A 161 -1.28 -7.56 2.29
CA ASP A 161 -0.15 -8.47 2.08
C ASP A 161 1.12 -7.72 1.63
N GLU A 162 1.00 -6.82 0.65
CA GLU A 162 2.14 -6.05 0.13
C GLU A 162 2.80 -5.22 1.24
N PHE A 163 2.00 -4.52 2.04
CA PHE A 163 2.49 -3.73 3.16
C PHE A 163 3.26 -4.63 4.14
N LEU A 164 2.64 -5.73 4.58
CA LEU A 164 3.22 -6.59 5.61
C LEU A 164 4.50 -7.30 5.14
N VAL A 165 4.55 -7.77 3.89
CA VAL A 165 5.75 -8.39 3.31
C VAL A 165 6.91 -7.39 3.23
N ASN A 166 6.63 -6.16 2.81
CA ASN A 166 7.68 -5.17 2.52
C ASN A 166 8.10 -4.34 3.73
N LEU A 167 7.27 -4.24 4.77
CA LEU A 167 7.49 -3.37 5.94
C LEU A 167 8.88 -3.57 6.57
N ARG A 168 9.33 -4.81 6.71
CA ARG A 168 10.66 -5.13 7.31
C ARG A 168 11.85 -4.52 6.56
N HIS A 169 11.67 -4.15 5.29
CA HIS A 169 12.69 -3.54 4.44
C HIS A 169 12.57 -2.01 4.33
N ALA A 170 11.52 -1.42 4.91
CA ALA A 170 11.23 0.01 4.81
C ALA A 170 12.18 0.90 5.65
N GLY A 171 13.12 0.32 6.42
CA GLY A 171 13.98 1.06 7.36
C GLY A 171 14.80 2.21 6.76
N LEU A 172 15.03 2.20 5.45
CA LEU A 172 15.69 3.29 4.72
C LEU A 172 14.91 4.61 4.76
N PHE A 173 13.58 4.56 4.82
CA PHE A 173 12.70 5.73 4.81
C PHE A 173 11.70 5.76 5.98
N ALA A 174 11.54 4.66 6.72
CA ALA A 174 10.80 4.57 7.97
C ALA A 174 11.68 3.97 9.09
N PRO A 175 12.65 4.73 9.65
CA PRO A 175 13.63 4.19 10.60
C PRO A 175 13.04 3.63 11.88
N ALA A 176 11.84 4.09 12.29
CA ALA A 176 11.14 3.57 13.46
C ALA A 176 10.84 2.08 13.36
N VAL A 177 10.61 1.55 12.14
CA VAL A 177 10.34 0.14 11.90
C VAL A 177 11.50 -0.74 12.36
N THR A 178 12.75 -0.26 12.28
CA THR A 178 13.94 -1.01 12.74
C THR A 178 13.98 -1.22 14.25
N LYS A 179 13.16 -0.48 15.01
CA LYS A 179 13.04 -0.59 16.47
C LYS A 179 11.83 -1.43 16.90
N LEU A 180 11.03 -1.93 15.96
CA LEU A 180 9.90 -2.79 16.25
C LEU A 180 10.38 -4.19 16.62
N ASN A 181 10.26 -4.53 17.91
CA ASN A 181 10.62 -5.82 18.47
C ASN A 181 9.64 -6.26 19.57
N GLY A 182 9.81 -7.48 20.06
CA GLY A 182 8.97 -8.09 21.08
C GLY A 182 9.62 -9.28 21.78
N ALA A 183 8.81 -10.00 22.56
CA ALA A 183 9.16 -11.19 23.30
C ALA A 183 8.47 -12.46 22.76
N GLY A 184 7.98 -12.42 21.52
CA GLY A 184 7.24 -13.51 20.86
C GLY A 184 5.75 -13.22 20.68
N GLU A 185 5.28 -12.00 20.94
CA GLU A 185 3.87 -11.62 20.76
C GLU A 185 3.45 -11.78 19.30
N THR A 186 2.20 -12.16 19.08
CA THR A 186 1.63 -12.34 17.75
C THR A 186 0.43 -11.42 17.51
N ILE A 187 0.42 -10.78 16.36
CA ILE A 187 -0.66 -9.90 15.88
C ILE A 187 -1.34 -10.59 14.71
N ALA A 188 -2.67 -10.68 14.73
CA ALA A 188 -3.45 -11.14 13.58
C ALA A 188 -4.30 -10.01 12.99
N PHE A 189 -4.17 -9.78 11.69
CA PHE A 189 -5.08 -8.93 10.90
C PHE A 189 -6.05 -9.85 10.16
N ARG A 190 -7.36 -9.71 10.42
CA ARG A 190 -8.39 -10.64 9.93
C ARG A 190 -9.40 -9.92 9.06
N CYS A 191 -9.48 -10.33 7.80
CA CYS A 191 -10.56 -9.89 6.94
C CYS A 191 -11.90 -10.46 7.43
N ALA A 192 -12.90 -9.60 7.55
CA ALA A 192 -14.26 -10.01 7.81
C ALA A 192 -14.86 -10.66 6.55
N ALA A 193 -15.14 -11.96 6.58
CA ALA A 193 -15.89 -12.60 5.49
C ALA A 193 -17.34 -12.13 5.46
N SER A 194 -17.88 -11.96 4.25
CA SER A 194 -19.27 -11.57 4.00
C SER A 194 -20.28 -12.72 4.19
N ASP A 195 -19.85 -13.97 4.29
CA ASP A 195 -20.73 -15.16 4.26
C ASP A 195 -20.48 -16.19 5.38
N GLY A 196 -19.73 -15.82 6.43
CA GLY A 196 -19.42 -16.72 7.54
C GLY A 196 -18.29 -17.72 7.27
N ALA A 197 -17.61 -17.65 6.11
CA ALA A 197 -16.31 -18.28 5.93
C ALA A 197 -15.23 -17.62 6.81
N SER A 198 -14.09 -18.28 6.98
CA SER A 198 -12.89 -17.61 7.48
C SER A 198 -12.37 -16.69 6.37
N GLY A 199 -12.44 -15.38 6.59
CA GLY A 199 -11.76 -14.42 5.71
C GLY A 199 -10.25 -14.56 5.84
N GLU A 200 -9.51 -13.92 4.94
CA GLU A 200 -8.04 -13.95 4.95
C GLU A 200 -7.48 -13.46 6.29
N GLU A 201 -6.38 -14.07 6.72
CA GLU A 201 -5.71 -13.73 7.98
C GLU A 201 -4.21 -13.61 7.73
N TRP A 202 -3.64 -12.47 8.11
CA TRP A 202 -2.20 -12.27 8.16
C TRP A 202 -1.75 -12.26 9.61
N ARG A 203 -0.66 -12.98 9.91
CA ARG A 203 -0.09 -13.01 11.26
C ARG A 203 1.34 -12.50 11.26
N VAL A 204 1.64 -11.60 12.19
CA VAL A 204 2.99 -11.10 12.42
C VAL A 204 3.44 -11.52 13.81
N ARG A 205 4.67 -11.99 13.93
CA ARG A 205 5.31 -12.26 15.23
C ARG A 205 6.37 -11.21 15.50
N LEU A 206 6.36 -10.64 16.70
CA LEU A 206 7.37 -9.73 17.20
C LEU A 206 8.40 -10.53 18.00
N ASP A 207 9.65 -10.52 17.57
CA ASP A 207 10.78 -11.22 18.18
C ASP A 207 11.75 -10.24 18.83
N ALA A 208 12.71 -10.74 19.61
CA ALA A 208 13.68 -9.89 20.33
C ALA A 208 14.47 -8.97 19.39
N ASP A 209 14.77 -9.44 18.18
CA ASP A 209 15.60 -8.75 17.20
C ASP A 209 14.80 -8.22 15.98
N GLY A 210 13.47 -8.14 16.07
CA GLY A 210 12.64 -7.60 14.99
C GLY A 210 11.24 -8.20 14.93
N PHE A 211 10.74 -8.42 13.72
CA PHE A 211 9.46 -9.09 13.49
C PHE A 211 9.49 -9.86 12.18
N ARG A 212 8.56 -10.82 12.04
CA ARG A 212 8.39 -11.60 10.82
C ARG A 212 6.93 -11.92 10.55
N LEU A 213 6.57 -12.02 9.27
CA LEU A 213 5.29 -12.59 8.86
C LEU A 213 5.34 -14.11 9.11
N LEU A 214 4.28 -14.64 9.70
CA LEU A 214 4.10 -16.08 9.88
C LEU A 214 3.45 -16.69 8.64
N PRO A 215 3.75 -17.96 8.31
CA PRO A 215 3.07 -18.67 7.23
C PRO A 215 1.54 -18.70 7.46
N PRO A 216 0.74 -18.79 6.37
CA PRO A 216 -0.70 -19.00 6.50
C PRO A 216 -1.02 -20.20 7.38
N ALA A 217 -2.10 -20.11 8.17
CA ALA A 217 -2.54 -21.21 9.01
C ALA A 217 -2.91 -22.43 8.14
N GLY A 218 -2.20 -23.56 8.31
CA GLY A 218 -2.45 -24.80 7.55
C GLY A 218 -1.23 -25.56 7.04
N GLY A 219 0.00 -25.08 7.26
CA GLY A 219 1.21 -25.89 7.10
C GLY A 219 1.50 -26.73 8.34
N ASP A 220 2.15 -27.89 8.17
CA ASP A 220 2.42 -28.91 9.22
C ASP A 220 3.26 -28.43 10.44
N ASP A 221 3.54 -27.13 10.56
CA ASP A 221 4.43 -26.53 11.55
C ASP A 221 3.81 -25.35 12.34
N VAL A 222 2.49 -25.13 12.27
CA VAL A 222 1.88 -23.97 12.93
C VAL A 222 1.48 -24.30 14.38
N GLU A 223 2.20 -23.70 15.34
CA GLU A 223 1.68 -23.37 16.67
C GLU A 223 0.26 -22.79 16.49
N SER A 224 -0.74 -23.64 16.68
CA SER A 224 -2.18 -23.32 16.60
C SER A 224 -2.63 -22.49 17.81
N GLU A 225 -1.74 -21.61 18.28
CA GLU A 225 -1.99 -20.76 19.42
C GLU A 225 -2.80 -19.54 18.99
N ARG A 226 -3.66 -19.08 19.90
CA ARG A 226 -4.41 -17.83 19.71
C ARG A 226 -3.41 -16.68 19.66
N PRO A 227 -3.58 -15.72 18.73
CA PRO A 227 -2.67 -14.60 18.67
C PRO A 227 -2.78 -13.76 19.95
N THR A 228 -1.68 -13.12 20.36
CA THR A 228 -1.64 -12.21 21.52
C THR A 228 -2.64 -11.06 21.36
N THR A 229 -2.80 -10.56 20.12
CA THR A 229 -3.86 -9.62 19.76
C THR A 229 -4.35 -9.84 18.33
N ALA A 230 -5.59 -9.46 18.05
CA ALA A 230 -6.12 -9.49 16.70
C ALA A 230 -6.99 -8.27 16.42
N VAL A 231 -6.92 -7.78 15.18
CA VAL A 231 -7.79 -6.75 14.62
C VAL A 231 -8.58 -7.38 13.48
N ARG A 232 -9.90 -7.30 13.53
CA ARG A 232 -10.79 -7.77 12.47
C ARG A 232 -11.55 -6.60 11.85
N GLY A 233 -11.62 -6.56 10.53
CA GLY A 233 -12.31 -5.50 9.76
C GLY A 233 -12.45 -5.88 8.29
N GLN A 234 -13.09 -5.03 7.49
CA GLN A 234 -13.11 -5.20 6.03
C GLN A 234 -11.69 -5.04 5.46
N ALA A 235 -11.39 -5.69 4.33
CA ALA A 235 -10.06 -5.60 3.71
C ALA A 235 -9.64 -4.15 3.44
N ALA A 236 -10.55 -3.33 2.92
CA ALA A 236 -10.31 -1.90 2.68
C ALA A 236 -9.96 -1.13 3.97
N ASP A 237 -10.66 -1.42 5.06
CA ASP A 237 -10.40 -0.77 6.35
C ASP A 237 -9.06 -1.22 6.95
N LEU A 238 -8.72 -2.50 6.83
CA LEU A 238 -7.42 -3.03 7.27
C LEU A 238 -6.26 -2.42 6.47
N LEU A 239 -6.42 -2.27 5.15
CA LEU A 239 -5.44 -1.58 4.32
C LEU A 239 -5.23 -0.14 4.83
N LEU A 240 -6.32 0.62 5.01
CA LEU A 240 -6.25 1.99 5.48
C LEU A 240 -5.71 2.10 6.91
N LEU A 241 -5.98 1.12 7.77
CA LEU A 241 -5.39 1.02 9.10
C LEU A 241 -3.87 0.87 9.03
N LEU A 242 -3.37 -0.07 8.23
CA LEU A 242 -1.93 -0.33 8.10
C LEU A 242 -1.18 0.89 7.53
N TYR A 243 -1.79 1.60 6.58
CA TYR A 243 -1.24 2.85 6.04
C TYR A 243 -1.52 4.08 6.93
N GLY A 244 -2.04 3.93 8.16
CA GLY A 244 -2.24 5.04 9.10
C GLY A 244 -3.37 6.02 8.75
N ARG A 245 -4.27 5.65 7.83
CA ARG A 245 -5.46 6.42 7.42
C ARG A 245 -6.68 6.13 8.31
N ARG A 246 -6.57 5.18 9.24
CA ARG A 246 -7.53 4.80 10.27
C ARG A 246 -6.79 4.41 11.54
N THR A 247 -7.50 4.39 12.67
CA THR A 247 -7.00 3.84 13.93
C THR A 247 -7.72 2.54 14.26
N TYR A 248 -7.02 1.57 14.87
CA TYR A 248 -7.64 0.30 15.29
C TYR A 248 -8.71 0.51 16.38
N GLN A 249 -8.81 1.71 16.94
CA GLN A 249 -9.85 2.13 17.87
C GLN A 249 -11.15 2.59 17.16
N ASP A 250 -11.14 2.71 15.84
CA ASP A 250 -12.35 3.05 15.06
C ASP A 250 -13.41 1.94 15.24
N PRO A 251 -14.71 2.29 15.25
CA PRO A 251 -15.79 1.31 15.40
C PRO A 251 -15.90 0.33 14.21
N ALA A 252 -15.15 0.56 13.13
CA ALA A 252 -15.03 -0.38 12.00
C ALA A 252 -14.25 -1.65 12.36
N PHE A 253 -13.53 -1.66 13.49
CA PHE A 253 -12.68 -2.78 13.90
C PHE A 253 -13.20 -3.49 15.14
N GLU A 254 -13.16 -4.82 15.09
CA GLU A 254 -13.28 -5.68 16.26
C GLU A 254 -11.87 -6.03 16.74
N VAL A 255 -11.49 -5.52 17.92
CA VAL A 255 -10.16 -5.77 18.52
C VAL A 255 -10.28 -6.77 19.67
N SER A 256 -9.34 -7.71 19.73
CA SER A 256 -9.26 -8.71 20.80
C SER A 256 -7.82 -8.90 21.28
N GLY A 257 -7.66 -9.36 22.52
CA GLY A 257 -6.35 -9.57 23.14
C GLY A 257 -5.72 -8.28 23.67
N GLU A 258 -4.38 -8.22 23.66
CA GLU A 258 -3.62 -7.16 24.33
C GLU A 258 -3.39 -5.94 23.42
N ALA A 259 -4.15 -4.86 23.63
CA ALA A 259 -4.06 -3.64 22.83
C ALA A 259 -2.67 -2.95 22.86
N THR A 260 -1.89 -3.15 23.92
CA THR A 260 -0.52 -2.62 24.06
C THR A 260 0.43 -3.15 22.98
N VAL A 261 0.17 -4.33 22.42
CA VAL A 261 0.92 -4.88 21.28
C VAL A 261 0.59 -4.13 20.00
N LEU A 262 -0.68 -3.73 19.80
CA LEU A 262 -1.10 -2.88 18.68
C LEU A 262 -0.55 -1.46 18.81
N ASP A 263 -0.56 -0.88 20.02
CA ASP A 263 0.06 0.42 20.29
C ASP A 263 1.53 0.42 19.85
N ARG A 264 2.27 -0.64 20.23
CA ARG A 264 3.67 -0.81 19.84
C ARG A 264 3.82 -0.93 18.32
N TRP A 265 2.98 -1.73 17.67
CA TRP A 265 2.96 -1.87 16.21
C TRP A 265 2.78 -0.52 15.52
N PHE A 266 1.66 0.15 15.75
CA PHE A 266 1.32 1.39 15.04
C PHE A 266 2.23 2.58 15.40
N THR A 267 2.84 2.59 16.59
CA THR A 267 3.88 3.59 16.94
C THR A 267 5.13 3.45 16.07
N HIS A 268 5.50 2.23 15.67
CA HIS A 268 6.73 1.97 14.91
C HIS A 268 6.52 1.82 13.41
N THR A 269 5.28 1.63 12.96
CA THR A 269 4.94 1.44 11.53
C THR A 269 4.19 2.62 10.92
N ALA A 270 4.15 3.77 11.59
CA ALA A 270 3.57 4.99 11.02
C ALA A 270 4.41 5.51 9.85
N PHE A 271 3.72 5.93 8.78
CA PHE A 271 4.29 6.54 7.56
C PHE A 271 3.75 7.95 7.37
#